data_AF-A0AA38UB75-F1
#
_entry.id   AF-A0AA38UB75-F1
#
_cell.length_a   1.000
_cell.length_b   1.000
_cell.length_c   1.000
_cell.angle_alpha   90.00
_cell.angle_beta   90.00
_cell.angle_gamma   90.00
#
_symmetry.space_group_name_H-M   'P 1'
#
loop_
_entity.id
_entity.type
_entity.pdbx_description
1 polymer ?
#
loop_
_entity_poly.entity_id
_entity_poly.type
_entity_poly.pdbx_seq_one_letter_code
_entity_poly.pdbx_strand_id
1 'polypeptide(L)'
;GYFWFEYQAPHNQKAVQHNSAQTAQLAERVSGWNVAYSIVEDELRRQNSSTIDFSLCLGATASEHLAARTKRKNNPQAPLEKKDEVVANVIWRFLELRGFLLNSHTHSPLARAMYTAIKQAKLNDKFQDPLYLFLELVRAGVMHGHLWSNRAFSGGPSFGTDDEKSCMLLVMRVLSIVPLNFQSQAWSAPLSRELLVFNSFVRSLTRALRTLLEVTSLNMLLRSDARRARDDLLDITLSLPFQTEVNTGFGVLAKVYLDALTHINKGQRVRDPLAEGVAEAKVLALEICEETFTGVKYPKQEVERGFRFWDVTLTAMRQLHSEGAVLQELIDQFEAAEAWLAPMRP
;
A
#
# COMPACT_ATOMS: atom_id res chain seq x y z
N GLY A 1 -22.85 4.94 -19.11
CA GLY A 1 -22.55 5.55 -17.79
C GLY A 1 -21.72 6.81 -17.98
N TYR A 2 -21.58 7.68 -16.99
CA TYR A 2 -20.70 8.85 -17.07
C TYR A 2 -19.48 8.66 -16.18
N PHE A 3 -18.35 9.29 -16.51
CA PHE A 3 -17.20 9.31 -15.60
C PHE A 3 -17.53 10.18 -14.38
N TRP A 4 -17.29 9.66 -13.17
CA TRP A 4 -17.63 10.32 -11.91
C TRP A 4 -16.84 11.63 -11.66
N PHE A 5 -15.73 11.84 -12.37
CA PHE A 5 -14.90 13.05 -12.31
C PHE A 5 -15.24 14.08 -13.41
N GLU A 6 -16.12 13.76 -14.36
CA GLU A 6 -16.63 14.73 -15.34
C GLU A 6 -17.82 15.50 -14.77
N TYR A 7 -17.61 16.20 -13.65
CA TYR A 7 -18.59 17.14 -13.11
C TYR A 7 -18.23 18.54 -13.60
N GLN A 8 -18.70 18.91 -14.81
CA GLN A 8 -18.95 20.29 -15.28
C GLN A 8 -18.83 20.39 -16.82
N ALA A 9 -19.93 20.08 -17.53
CA ALA A 9 -20.39 20.83 -18.70
C ALA A 9 -21.66 20.15 -19.25
N PRO A 10 -22.83 20.81 -19.30
CA PRO A 10 -24.06 20.24 -19.86
C PRO A 10 -23.95 19.87 -21.35
N HIS A 11 -22.87 20.26 -22.03
CA HIS A 11 -22.65 20.02 -23.46
C HIS A 11 -21.50 19.07 -23.80
N ASN A 12 -20.85 18.44 -22.80
CA ASN A 12 -19.67 17.60 -23.08
C ASN A 12 -19.53 16.35 -22.19
N GLN A 13 -20.62 15.86 -21.62
CA GLN A 13 -20.61 14.60 -20.88
C GLN A 13 -20.36 13.43 -21.84
N LYS A 14 -19.18 12.81 -21.78
CA LYS A 14 -18.90 11.63 -22.60
C LYS A 14 -19.56 10.42 -21.97
N ALA A 15 -20.70 10.02 -22.52
CA ALA A 15 -21.32 8.76 -22.15
C ALA A 15 -20.35 7.62 -22.45
N VAL A 16 -19.90 6.91 -21.41
CA VAL A 16 -19.24 5.62 -21.49
C VAL A 16 -20.24 4.65 -22.10
N GLN A 17 -20.04 4.37 -23.39
CA GLN A 17 -20.84 3.44 -24.15
C GLN A 17 -20.60 2.02 -23.65
N HIS A 18 -21.64 1.18 -23.71
CA HIS A 18 -21.54 -0.24 -23.35
C HIS A 18 -20.53 -1.01 -24.23
N ASN A 19 -20.23 -0.49 -25.41
CA ASN A 19 -19.23 -1.01 -26.36
C ASN A 19 -17.95 -0.15 -26.38
N SER A 20 -17.61 0.53 -25.28
CA SER A 20 -16.37 1.31 -25.18
C SER A 20 -15.17 0.47 -25.62
N ALA A 21 -14.52 0.88 -26.71
CA ALA A 21 -13.34 0.20 -27.23
C ALA A 21 -12.20 0.13 -26.19
N GLN A 22 -12.07 1.17 -25.35
CA GLN A 22 -11.10 1.19 -24.27
C GLN A 22 -11.37 0.09 -23.23
N THR A 23 -12.62 -0.05 -22.81
CA THR A 23 -13.02 -1.09 -21.84
C THR A 23 -12.84 -2.49 -22.44
N ALA A 24 -13.22 -2.68 -23.70
CA ALA A 24 -13.02 -3.95 -24.40
C ALA A 24 -11.53 -4.31 -24.52
N GLN A 25 -10.66 -3.35 -24.86
CA GLN A 25 -9.22 -3.56 -24.92
C GLN A 25 -8.63 -3.94 -23.56
N LEU A 26 -9.10 -3.34 -22.47
CA LEU A 26 -8.67 -3.72 -21.11
C LEU A 26 -9.13 -5.13 -20.74
N ALA A 27 -10.38 -5.49 -21.08
CA ALA A 27 -10.90 -6.83 -20.83
C ALA A 27 -10.16 -7.91 -21.63
N GLU A 28 -9.80 -7.62 -22.89
CA GLU A 28 -9.02 -8.54 -23.72
C GLU A 28 -7.56 -8.64 -23.27
N ARG A 29 -6.97 -7.57 -22.74
CA ARG A 29 -5.60 -7.60 -22.19
C ARG A 29 -5.44 -8.68 -21.11
N VAL A 30 -6.39 -8.75 -20.19
CA VAL A 30 -6.35 -9.69 -19.07
C VAL A 30 -6.89 -11.10 -19.38
N SER A 31 -7.26 -11.36 -20.64
CA SER A 31 -7.80 -12.66 -21.06
C SER A 31 -6.77 -13.80 -20.99
N GLY A 32 -5.48 -13.46 -20.93
CA GLY A 32 -4.36 -14.41 -20.81
C GLY A 32 -4.20 -15.05 -19.42
N TRP A 33 -4.96 -14.58 -18.42
CA TRP A 33 -4.96 -15.12 -17.07
C TRP A 33 -6.08 -16.14 -16.89
N ASN A 34 -5.73 -17.43 -17.04
CA ASN A 34 -6.59 -18.55 -16.66
C ASN A 34 -5.73 -19.68 -16.04
N VAL A 35 -5.10 -19.34 -14.92
CA VAL A 35 -4.16 -20.20 -14.21
C VAL A 35 -4.93 -21.22 -13.39
N ALA A 36 -4.76 -22.50 -13.71
CA ALA A 36 -5.44 -23.60 -13.01
C ALA A 36 -4.89 -23.81 -11.59
N TYR A 37 -5.72 -24.38 -10.72
CA TYR A 37 -5.39 -24.65 -9.33
C TYR A 37 -4.10 -25.44 -9.12
N SER A 38 -3.77 -26.39 -10.00
CA SER A 38 -2.52 -27.16 -9.89
C SER A 38 -1.27 -26.27 -9.86
N ILE A 39 -1.26 -25.21 -10.67
CA ILE A 39 -0.15 -24.23 -10.67
C ILE A 39 -0.17 -23.39 -9.40
N VAL A 40 -1.35 -22.97 -8.93
CA VAL A 40 -1.50 -22.21 -7.68
C VAL A 40 -1.02 -23.02 -6.48
N GLU A 41 -1.38 -24.30 -6.43
CA GLU A 41 -0.97 -25.24 -5.39
C GLU A 41 0.55 -25.48 -5.40
N ASP A 42 1.14 -25.66 -6.59
CA ASP A 42 2.60 -25.76 -6.72
C ASP A 42 3.31 -24.50 -6.20
N GLU A 43 2.75 -23.32 -6.46
CA GLU A 43 3.31 -22.04 -5.99
C GLU A 43 3.16 -21.86 -4.48
N LEU A 44 2.02 -22.27 -3.89
CA LEU A 44 1.85 -22.30 -2.43
C LEU A 44 2.95 -23.15 -1.78
N ARG A 45 3.22 -24.36 -2.32
CA ARG A 45 4.28 -25.24 -1.82
C ARG A 45 5.67 -24.64 -2.04
N ARG A 46 5.97 -24.15 -3.25
CA ARG A 46 7.29 -23.60 -3.61
C ARG A 46 7.67 -22.38 -2.77
N GLN A 47 6.69 -21.54 -2.45
CA GLN A 47 6.89 -20.31 -1.70
C GLN A 47 6.68 -20.49 -0.18
N ASN A 48 6.34 -21.70 0.27
CA ASN A 48 5.97 -21.98 1.66
C ASN A 48 4.87 -21.01 2.16
N SER A 49 3.86 -20.78 1.34
CA SER A 49 2.74 -19.88 1.62
C SER A 49 1.47 -20.68 1.91
N SER A 50 0.64 -20.14 2.79
CA SER A 50 -0.71 -20.64 3.08
C SER A 50 -1.81 -19.67 2.63
N THR A 51 -1.45 -18.58 1.95
CA THR A 51 -2.36 -17.49 1.56
C THR A 51 -2.20 -17.12 0.09
N ILE A 52 -3.33 -16.75 -0.53
CA ILE A 52 -3.35 -16.17 -1.88
C ILE A 52 -3.31 -14.65 -1.75
N ASP A 53 -2.14 -14.06 -1.95
CA ASP A 53 -1.89 -12.63 -1.78
C ASP A 53 -0.93 -12.07 -2.85
N PHE A 54 -0.58 -10.79 -2.74
CA PHE A 54 0.35 -10.16 -3.69
C PHE A 54 1.72 -10.83 -3.70
N SER A 55 2.23 -11.25 -2.54
CA SER A 55 3.51 -11.95 -2.42
C SER A 55 3.52 -13.23 -3.23
N LEU A 56 2.49 -14.08 -3.06
CA LEU A 56 2.35 -15.32 -3.83
C LEU A 56 2.26 -15.04 -5.34
N CYS A 57 1.40 -14.11 -5.74
CA CYS A 57 1.16 -13.79 -7.15
C CYS A 57 2.40 -13.18 -7.84
N LEU A 58 3.14 -12.31 -7.14
CA LEU A 58 4.40 -11.76 -7.64
C LEU A 58 5.49 -12.83 -7.67
N GLY A 59 5.53 -13.72 -6.68
CA GLY A 59 6.47 -14.84 -6.64
C GLY A 59 6.28 -15.82 -7.81
N ALA A 60 5.04 -16.07 -8.21
CA ALA A 60 4.70 -16.92 -9.36
C ALA A 60 5.07 -16.31 -10.72
N THR A 61 5.46 -15.04 -10.74
CA THR A 61 5.83 -14.28 -11.95
C THR A 61 7.24 -13.69 -11.86
N ALA A 62 8.02 -14.08 -10.85
CA ALA A 62 9.32 -13.49 -10.51
C ALA A 62 10.45 -13.81 -11.51
N SER A 63 10.24 -14.77 -12.41
CA SER A 63 11.17 -15.08 -13.53
C SER A 63 10.38 -15.41 -14.78
N GLU A 64 11.03 -15.31 -15.95
CA GLU A 64 10.39 -15.65 -17.23
C GLU A 64 9.87 -17.08 -17.27
N HIS A 65 10.62 -18.03 -16.70
CA HIS A 65 10.21 -19.43 -16.60
C HIS A 65 8.93 -19.59 -15.76
N LEU A 66 8.84 -18.90 -14.62
CA LEU A 66 7.64 -18.95 -13.78
C LEU A 66 6.46 -18.23 -14.44
N ALA A 67 6.69 -17.06 -15.05
CA ALA A 67 5.69 -16.32 -15.80
C ALA A 67 5.14 -17.11 -17.00
N ALA A 68 5.96 -17.92 -17.66
CA ALA A 68 5.49 -18.77 -18.76
C ALA A 68 4.43 -19.79 -18.31
N ARG A 69 4.52 -20.30 -17.08
CA ARG A 69 3.54 -21.26 -16.52
C ARG A 69 2.16 -20.63 -16.31
N THR A 70 2.09 -19.31 -16.11
CA THR A 70 0.83 -18.60 -15.83
C THR A 70 0.09 -18.17 -17.09
N LYS A 71 0.71 -18.28 -18.28
CA LYS A 71 0.06 -17.94 -19.56
C LYS A 71 -0.84 -19.08 -20.00
N ARG A 72 -2.16 -18.90 -19.87
CA ARG A 72 -3.16 -19.86 -20.35
C ARG A 72 -4.36 -19.16 -20.94
N LYS A 73 -4.82 -19.67 -22.09
CA LYS A 73 -6.08 -19.25 -22.68
C LYS A 73 -7.24 -19.88 -21.90
N ASN A 74 -8.36 -19.17 -21.85
CA ASN A 74 -9.59 -19.73 -21.31
C ASN A 74 -9.99 -21.01 -22.09
N ASN A 75 -10.35 -22.04 -21.35
CA ASN A 75 -10.99 -23.24 -21.86
C ASN A 75 -12.44 -23.29 -21.35
N PRO A 76 -13.46 -23.01 -22.18
CA PRO A 76 -14.86 -23.04 -21.75
C PRO A 76 -15.33 -24.39 -21.19
N GLN A 77 -14.64 -25.49 -21.53
CA GLN A 77 -14.95 -26.83 -21.01
C GLN A 77 -14.33 -27.11 -19.63
N ALA A 78 -13.44 -26.24 -19.16
CA ALA A 78 -12.76 -26.38 -17.87
C ALA A 78 -12.63 -25.00 -17.20
N PRO A 79 -13.77 -24.40 -16.78
CA PRO A 79 -13.75 -23.12 -16.07
C PRO A 79 -13.06 -23.26 -14.70
N LEU A 80 -12.58 -22.15 -14.15
CA LEU A 80 -12.04 -22.09 -12.78
C LEU A 80 -13.13 -22.42 -11.76
N GLU A 81 -12.89 -23.40 -10.90
CA GLU A 81 -13.88 -23.93 -9.96
C GLU A 81 -13.51 -23.65 -8.50
N LYS A 82 -12.24 -23.76 -8.13
CA LYS A 82 -11.82 -23.59 -6.74
C LYS A 82 -11.68 -22.11 -6.38
N LYS A 83 -11.97 -21.78 -5.11
CA LYS A 83 -11.83 -20.43 -4.56
C LYS A 83 -10.43 -19.84 -4.81
N ASP A 84 -9.39 -20.59 -4.48
CA ASP A 84 -8.02 -20.06 -4.51
C ASP A 84 -7.52 -19.72 -5.91
N GLU A 85 -7.86 -20.53 -6.92
CA GLU A 85 -7.52 -20.21 -8.32
C GLU A 85 -8.32 -19.00 -8.83
N VAL A 86 -9.58 -18.84 -8.40
CA VAL A 86 -10.37 -17.64 -8.69
C VAL A 86 -9.72 -16.40 -8.08
N VAL A 87 -9.37 -16.43 -6.79
CA VAL A 87 -8.72 -15.30 -6.09
C VAL A 87 -7.38 -14.95 -6.73
N ALA A 88 -6.54 -15.95 -7.03
CA ALA A 88 -5.23 -15.74 -7.64
C ALA A 88 -5.34 -15.10 -9.03
N ASN A 89 -6.25 -15.59 -9.87
CA ASN A 89 -6.51 -15.01 -11.20
C ASN A 89 -7.04 -13.57 -11.09
N VAL A 90 -7.91 -13.26 -10.14
CA VAL A 90 -8.35 -11.87 -9.92
C VAL A 90 -7.16 -10.96 -9.57
N ILE A 91 -6.29 -11.39 -8.67
CA ILE A 91 -5.10 -10.61 -8.27
C ILE A 91 -4.17 -10.40 -9.45
N TRP A 92 -3.85 -11.42 -10.25
CA TRP A 92 -2.97 -11.26 -11.42
C TRP A 92 -3.56 -10.32 -12.47
N ARG A 93 -4.85 -10.49 -12.79
CA ARG A 93 -5.54 -9.58 -13.72
C ARG A 93 -5.53 -8.14 -13.21
N PHE A 94 -5.78 -7.95 -11.93
CA PHE A 94 -5.70 -6.63 -11.28
C PHE A 94 -4.28 -6.03 -11.38
N LEU A 95 -3.24 -6.81 -11.08
CA LEU A 95 -1.85 -6.37 -11.17
C LEU A 95 -1.47 -5.98 -12.61
N GLU A 96 -1.94 -6.71 -13.63
CA GLU A 96 -1.72 -6.32 -15.03
C GLU A 96 -2.48 -5.05 -15.41
N LEU A 97 -3.77 -4.93 -15.04
CA LEU A 97 -4.57 -3.73 -15.31
C LEU A 97 -3.95 -2.47 -14.69
N ARG A 98 -3.29 -2.62 -13.55
CA ARG A 98 -2.60 -1.52 -12.87
C ARG A 98 -1.15 -1.33 -13.31
N GLY A 99 -0.64 -2.16 -14.21
CA GLY A 99 0.70 -2.04 -14.78
C GLY A 99 1.83 -2.51 -13.85
N PHE A 100 1.50 -3.28 -12.81
CA PHE A 100 2.50 -4.02 -12.03
C PHE A 100 3.03 -5.21 -12.84
N LEU A 101 2.14 -5.91 -13.55
CA LEU A 101 2.52 -6.96 -14.49
C LEU A 101 2.39 -6.46 -15.92
N LEU A 102 3.32 -6.89 -16.77
CA LEU A 102 3.26 -6.69 -18.20
C LEU A 102 2.42 -7.80 -18.84
N ASN A 103 1.98 -7.62 -20.09
CA ASN A 103 1.25 -8.65 -20.86
C ASN A 103 2.07 -9.94 -21.04
N SER A 104 3.40 -9.87 -20.87
CA SER A 104 4.29 -11.02 -20.82
C SER A 104 4.22 -11.81 -19.49
N HIS A 105 3.34 -11.42 -18.57
CA HIS A 105 3.22 -11.94 -17.20
C HIS A 105 4.49 -11.73 -16.36
N THR A 106 5.37 -10.83 -16.78
CA THR A 106 6.61 -10.49 -16.07
C THR A 106 6.43 -9.18 -15.32
N HIS A 107 7.32 -8.93 -14.35
CA HIS A 107 7.26 -7.73 -13.53
C HIS A 107 7.59 -6.47 -14.34
N SER A 108 6.85 -5.39 -14.08
CA SER A 108 7.29 -4.02 -14.35
C SER A 108 8.20 -3.52 -13.21
N PRO A 109 8.78 -2.30 -13.31
CA PRO A 109 9.56 -1.72 -12.20
C PRO A 109 8.78 -1.65 -10.88
N LEU A 110 7.47 -1.40 -10.94
CA LEU A 110 6.60 -1.34 -9.76
C LEU A 110 6.43 -2.70 -9.10
N ALA A 111 6.24 -3.76 -9.89
CA ALA A 111 6.17 -5.12 -9.34
C ALA A 111 7.51 -5.56 -8.75
N ARG A 112 8.64 -5.24 -9.39
CA ARG A 112 9.96 -5.55 -8.84
C ARG A 112 10.21 -4.81 -7.52
N ALA A 113 9.86 -3.53 -7.45
CA ALA A 113 9.93 -2.75 -6.22
C ALA A 113 9.09 -3.36 -5.10
N MET A 114 7.82 -3.69 -5.39
CA MET A 114 6.93 -4.33 -4.43
C MET A 114 7.45 -5.71 -3.99
N TYR A 115 7.84 -6.56 -4.94
CA TYR A 115 8.30 -7.92 -4.67
C TYR A 115 9.58 -7.95 -3.84
N THR A 116 10.51 -7.03 -4.12
CA THR A 116 11.76 -6.90 -3.36
C THR A 116 11.51 -6.39 -1.95
N ALA A 117 10.64 -5.39 -1.80
CA ALA A 117 10.32 -4.80 -0.51
C ALA A 117 9.51 -5.75 0.40
N ILE A 118 8.52 -6.49 -0.13
CA ILE A 118 7.71 -7.43 0.68
C ILE A 118 8.58 -8.51 1.34
N LYS A 119 9.68 -8.93 0.71
CA LYS A 119 10.58 -9.93 1.28
C LYS A 119 11.27 -9.48 2.58
N GLN A 120 11.34 -8.19 2.84
CA GLN A 120 11.89 -7.64 4.08
C GLN A 120 10.85 -7.59 5.20
N ALA A 121 9.56 -7.64 4.87
CA ALA A 121 8.48 -7.56 5.84
C ALA A 121 8.31 -8.88 6.60
N LYS A 122 7.99 -8.81 7.90
CA LYS A 122 7.54 -9.99 8.64
C LYS A 122 6.10 -10.31 8.24
N LEU A 123 5.74 -11.59 8.19
CA LEU A 123 4.39 -12.03 7.80
C LEU A 123 3.29 -11.33 8.63
N ASN A 124 3.51 -11.21 9.94
CA ASN A 124 2.55 -10.63 10.88
C ASN A 124 2.41 -9.09 10.77
N ASP A 125 3.32 -8.41 10.06
CA ASP A 125 3.26 -6.95 9.91
C ASP A 125 2.11 -6.50 8.97
N LYS A 126 1.64 -7.40 8.08
CA LYS A 126 0.55 -7.18 7.12
C LYS A 126 0.76 -5.98 6.18
N PHE A 127 1.98 -5.82 5.66
CA PHE A 127 2.37 -4.67 4.84
C PHE A 127 2.04 -4.74 3.35
N GLN A 128 1.49 -5.85 2.84
CA GLN A 128 1.28 -6.00 1.39
C GLN A 128 0.30 -4.94 0.82
N ASP A 129 -0.87 -4.76 1.44
CA ASP A 129 -1.85 -3.75 1.04
C ASP A 129 -1.31 -2.31 1.22
N PRO A 130 -0.75 -1.93 2.40
CA PRO A 130 -0.13 -0.62 2.58
C PRO A 130 0.98 -0.31 1.58
N LEU A 131 1.83 -1.30 1.24
CA LEU A 131 2.90 -1.11 0.28
C LEU A 131 2.37 -0.92 -1.14
N TYR A 132 1.33 -1.65 -1.53
CA TYR A 132 0.66 -1.43 -2.80
C TYR A 132 0.12 0.00 -2.90
N LEU A 133 -0.59 0.45 -1.85
CA LEU A 133 -1.13 1.82 -1.77
C LEU A 133 0.00 2.85 -1.83
N PHE A 134 1.08 2.64 -1.09
CA PHE A 134 2.27 3.49 -1.12
C PHE A 134 2.80 3.69 -2.55
N LEU A 135 3.01 2.60 -3.30
CA LEU A 135 3.54 2.67 -4.67
C LEU A 135 2.59 3.38 -5.64
N GLU A 136 1.29 3.22 -5.46
CA GLU A 136 0.28 3.95 -6.24
C GLU A 136 0.22 5.44 -5.88
N LEU A 137 0.39 5.80 -4.61
CA LEU A 137 0.43 7.20 -4.16
C LEU A 137 1.72 7.91 -4.60
N VAL A 138 2.85 7.19 -4.65
CA VAL A 138 4.10 7.64 -5.29
C VAL A 138 3.84 7.92 -6.77
N ARG A 139 3.21 6.99 -7.49
CA ARG A 139 2.86 7.16 -8.91
C ARG A 139 1.89 8.31 -9.16
N ALA A 140 0.97 8.55 -8.23
CA ALA A 140 0.04 9.68 -8.27
C ALA A 140 0.70 11.02 -7.90
N GLY A 141 1.96 11.01 -7.44
CA GLY A 141 2.69 12.23 -7.09
C GLY A 141 2.24 12.88 -5.78
N VAL A 142 1.54 12.15 -4.89
CA VAL A 142 1.02 12.69 -3.62
C VAL A 142 1.81 12.22 -2.39
N MET A 143 2.85 11.41 -2.59
CA MET A 143 3.72 10.89 -1.53
C MET A 143 4.99 11.72 -1.37
N HIS A 144 4.91 12.88 -0.74
CA HIS A 144 6.07 13.78 -0.55
C HIS A 144 6.00 14.51 0.80
N GLY A 145 7.05 15.26 1.18
CA GLY A 145 7.13 16.02 2.43
C GLY A 145 6.51 17.43 2.37
N HIS A 146 6.17 17.95 1.18
CA HIS A 146 5.65 19.32 1.04
C HIS A 146 4.24 19.53 1.59
N LEU A 147 3.98 20.75 2.06
CA LEU A 147 2.67 21.21 2.52
C LEU A 147 1.66 21.27 1.36
N TRP A 148 0.40 20.97 1.65
CA TRP A 148 -0.67 21.18 0.69
C TRP A 148 -1.03 22.65 0.58
N SER A 149 -1.11 23.15 -0.66
CA SER A 149 -1.43 24.56 -0.96
C SER A 149 -0.49 25.58 -0.29
N ASN A 150 0.77 25.20 -0.03
CA ASN A 150 1.77 26.00 0.68
C ASN A 150 1.29 26.53 2.05
N ARG A 151 0.36 25.82 2.70
CA ARG A 151 -0.21 26.20 3.99
C ARG A 151 -0.06 25.06 4.97
N ALA A 152 0.50 25.35 6.15
CA ALA A 152 0.52 24.40 7.25
C ALA A 152 -0.87 24.25 7.87
N PHE A 153 -1.34 23.01 8.01
CA PHE A 153 -2.54 22.69 8.79
C PHE A 153 -2.18 22.20 10.19
N SER A 154 -3.15 22.24 11.10
CA SER A 154 -2.94 21.82 12.49
C SER A 154 -2.64 20.32 12.60
N GLY A 155 -1.81 19.95 13.58
CA GLY A 155 -1.42 18.56 13.83
C GLY A 155 -0.36 18.01 12.88
N GLY A 156 0.36 18.89 12.18
CA GLY A 156 1.64 18.56 11.53
C GLY A 156 2.82 18.58 12.52
N PRO A 157 4.06 18.51 12.00
CA PRO A 157 5.31 18.60 12.76
C PRO A 157 5.40 19.84 13.65
N SER A 158 5.85 19.68 14.90
CA SER A 158 5.82 20.77 15.89
C SER A 158 7.16 21.47 16.08
N PHE A 159 8.27 20.75 15.88
CA PHE A 159 9.64 21.21 16.14
C PHE A 159 10.50 21.16 14.86
N GLY A 160 11.69 21.76 14.94
CA GLY A 160 12.72 21.70 13.90
C GLY A 160 12.62 22.78 12.82
N THR A 161 13.61 22.75 11.91
CA THR A 161 13.65 23.59 10.71
C THR A 161 12.58 23.17 9.70
N ASP A 162 12.35 23.97 8.66
CA ASP A 162 11.36 23.63 7.63
C ASP A 162 11.71 22.32 6.89
N ASP A 163 13.00 22.03 6.69
CA ASP A 163 13.47 20.76 6.12
C ASP A 163 13.18 19.57 7.05
N GLU A 164 13.45 19.74 8.36
CA GLU A 164 13.16 18.71 9.37
C GLU A 164 11.66 18.44 9.48
N LYS A 165 10.83 19.49 9.39
CA LYS A 165 9.37 19.36 9.34
C LYS A 165 8.92 18.65 8.06
N SER A 166 9.52 18.96 6.90
CA SER A 166 9.22 18.25 5.65
C SER A 166 9.54 16.75 5.76
N CYS A 167 10.68 16.40 6.36
CA CYS A 167 11.06 15.01 6.63
C CYS A 167 10.04 14.31 7.53
N MET A 168 9.70 14.93 8.66
CA MET A 168 8.71 14.40 9.59
C MET A 168 7.34 14.21 8.93
N LEU A 169 6.91 15.18 8.11
CA LEU A 169 5.63 15.11 7.43
C LEU A 169 5.58 13.95 6.42
N LEU A 170 6.67 13.72 5.67
CA LEU A 170 6.78 12.56 4.81
C LEU A 170 6.66 11.25 5.61
N VAL A 171 7.38 11.12 6.73
CA VAL A 171 7.30 9.95 7.62
C VAL A 171 5.86 9.75 8.12
N MET A 172 5.20 10.80 8.61
CA MET A 172 3.82 10.74 9.08
C MET A 172 2.86 10.26 7.97
N ARG A 173 3.03 10.75 6.73
CA ARG A 173 2.21 10.34 5.58
C ARG A 173 2.44 8.87 5.24
N VAL A 174 3.69 8.42 5.13
CA VAL A 174 4.02 7.02 4.85
C VAL A 174 3.41 6.09 5.89
N LEU A 175 3.60 6.39 7.18
CA LEU A 175 3.10 5.54 8.26
C LEU A 175 1.59 5.56 8.39
N SER A 176 0.90 6.66 8.02
CA SER A 176 -0.57 6.74 8.05
C SER A 176 -1.28 5.80 7.08
N ILE A 177 -0.56 5.16 6.15
CA ILE A 177 -1.12 4.15 5.23
C ILE A 177 -1.23 2.79 5.92
N VAL A 178 -0.57 2.60 7.06
CA VAL A 178 -0.60 1.35 7.80
C VAL A 178 -1.81 1.32 8.76
N PRO A 179 -2.62 0.25 8.75
CA PRO A 179 -3.67 0.10 9.75
C PRO A 179 -3.09 0.00 11.15
N LEU A 180 -3.54 0.88 12.04
CA LEU A 180 -3.22 0.85 13.47
C LEU A 180 -4.15 -0.14 14.18
N ASN A 181 -3.61 -0.91 15.13
CA ASN A 181 -4.38 -1.90 15.89
C ASN A 181 -5.11 -1.23 17.06
N PHE A 182 -6.44 -1.16 17.00
CA PHE A 182 -7.26 -0.52 18.03
C PHE A 182 -7.88 -1.51 19.03
N GLN A 183 -8.10 -1.02 20.24
CA GLN A 183 -9.06 -1.57 21.20
C GLN A 183 -10.48 -1.11 20.83
N SER A 184 -11.50 -1.77 21.35
CA SER A 184 -12.90 -1.39 21.12
C SER A 184 -13.29 -0.18 21.97
N GLN A 185 -12.68 0.98 21.68
CA GLN A 185 -12.87 2.24 22.37
C GLN A 185 -12.91 3.40 21.36
N ALA A 186 -13.62 4.47 21.71
CA ALA A 186 -13.61 5.70 20.93
C ALA A 186 -12.20 6.33 20.91
N TRP A 187 -11.84 6.94 19.78
CA TRP A 187 -10.58 7.67 19.63
C TRP A 187 -10.56 8.93 20.51
N SER A 188 -9.55 9.04 21.36
CA SER A 188 -9.36 10.17 22.30
C SER A 188 -8.13 11.03 21.97
N ALA A 189 -7.28 10.58 21.05
CA ALA A 189 -6.02 11.24 20.73
C ALA A 189 -6.19 12.43 19.76
N PRO A 190 -5.16 13.28 19.60
CA PRO A 190 -5.26 14.50 18.78
C PRO A 190 -5.62 14.24 17.32
N LEU A 191 -6.33 15.19 16.71
CA LEU A 191 -6.65 15.18 15.28
C LEU A 191 -5.57 15.91 14.47
N SER A 192 -5.09 15.30 13.39
CA SER A 192 -4.21 15.95 12.42
C SER A 192 -4.95 16.33 11.15
N ARG A 193 -5.19 17.64 10.95
CA ARG A 193 -5.81 18.16 9.71
C ARG A 193 -4.89 17.95 8.51
N GLU A 194 -3.58 18.03 8.73
CA GLU A 194 -2.57 17.75 7.72
C GLU A 194 -2.71 16.32 7.17
N LEU A 195 -2.83 15.33 8.05
CA LEU A 195 -3.05 13.94 7.65
C LEU A 195 -4.46 13.67 7.12
N LEU A 196 -5.47 14.43 7.54
CA LEU A 196 -6.83 14.28 6.98
C LEU A 196 -6.88 14.63 5.48
N VAL A 197 -6.13 15.65 5.05
CA VAL A 197 -6.02 15.97 3.62
C VAL A 197 -5.37 14.81 2.88
N PHE A 198 -4.24 14.30 3.39
CA PHE A 198 -3.57 13.16 2.78
C PHE A 198 -4.46 11.90 2.75
N ASN A 199 -5.20 11.62 3.82
CA ASN A 199 -6.10 10.48 3.92
C ASN A 199 -7.24 10.51 2.89
N SER A 200 -7.61 11.69 2.38
CA SER A 200 -8.59 11.78 1.29
C SER A 200 -8.09 11.08 0.01
N PHE A 201 -6.80 11.20 -0.30
CA PHE A 201 -6.17 10.48 -1.41
C PHE A 201 -6.13 8.98 -1.15
N VAL A 202 -5.71 8.57 0.06
CA VAL A 202 -5.62 7.16 0.45
C VAL A 202 -6.99 6.48 0.36
N ARG A 203 -8.06 7.10 0.89
CA ARG A 203 -9.41 6.55 0.85
C ARG A 203 -9.98 6.49 -0.57
N SER A 204 -9.79 7.56 -1.35
CA SER A 204 -10.22 7.59 -2.76
C SER A 204 -9.55 6.49 -3.57
N LEU A 205 -8.23 6.33 -3.42
CA LEU A 205 -7.45 5.28 -4.07
C LEU A 205 -7.90 3.89 -3.62
N THR A 206 -8.02 3.64 -2.31
CA THR A 206 -8.41 2.33 -1.76
C THR A 206 -9.77 1.89 -2.30
N ARG A 207 -10.77 2.79 -2.33
CA ARG A 207 -12.09 2.51 -2.90
C ARG A 207 -12.04 2.22 -4.39
N ALA A 208 -11.25 2.97 -5.16
CA ALA A 208 -11.10 2.77 -6.59
C ALA A 208 -10.44 1.41 -6.89
N LEU A 209 -9.38 1.05 -6.14
CA LEU A 209 -8.71 -0.25 -6.28
C LEU A 209 -9.63 -1.40 -5.87
N ARG A 210 -10.41 -1.24 -4.78
CA ARG A 210 -11.38 -2.24 -4.36
C ARG A 210 -12.46 -2.47 -5.41
N THR A 211 -13.03 -1.39 -5.94
CA THR A 211 -13.99 -1.45 -7.05
C THR A 211 -13.39 -2.17 -8.25
N LEU A 212 -12.13 -1.89 -8.59
CA LEU A 212 -11.46 -2.54 -9.71
C LEU A 212 -11.30 -4.06 -9.50
N LEU A 213 -10.94 -4.51 -8.29
CA LEU A 213 -10.87 -5.94 -7.95
C LEU A 213 -12.23 -6.63 -8.10
N GLU A 214 -13.28 -5.99 -7.61
CA GLU A 214 -14.66 -6.51 -7.69
C GLU A 214 -15.15 -6.58 -9.14
N VAL A 215 -14.90 -5.54 -9.93
CA VAL A 215 -15.21 -5.53 -11.37
C VAL A 215 -14.40 -6.56 -12.14
N THR A 216 -13.12 -6.77 -11.77
CA THR A 216 -12.26 -7.81 -12.37
C THR A 216 -12.81 -9.21 -12.08
N SER A 217 -13.28 -9.43 -10.84
CA SER A 217 -13.94 -10.68 -10.42
C SER A 217 -15.24 -10.91 -11.20
N LEU A 218 -16.08 -9.88 -11.30
CA LEU A 218 -17.32 -9.92 -12.05
C LEU A 218 -17.07 -10.21 -13.54
N ASN A 219 -16.08 -9.55 -14.15
CA ASN A 219 -15.70 -9.78 -15.54
C ASN A 219 -15.31 -11.25 -15.78
N MET A 220 -14.56 -11.86 -14.86
CA MET A 220 -14.17 -13.27 -14.95
C MET A 220 -15.38 -14.22 -14.92
N LEU A 221 -16.36 -13.94 -14.08
CA LEU A 221 -17.62 -14.71 -14.02
C LEU A 221 -18.48 -14.51 -15.29
N LEU A 222 -18.60 -13.26 -15.76
CA LEU A 222 -19.41 -12.92 -16.94
C LEU A 222 -18.82 -13.45 -18.25
N ARG A 223 -17.50 -13.66 -18.32
CA ARG A 223 -16.83 -14.30 -19.46
C ARG A 223 -16.83 -15.83 -19.40
N SER A 224 -17.41 -16.42 -18.34
CA SER A 224 -17.35 -17.87 -18.08
C SER A 224 -15.92 -18.39 -17.96
N ASP A 225 -14.98 -17.55 -17.52
CA ASP A 225 -13.63 -18.00 -17.18
C ASP A 225 -13.65 -18.80 -15.85
N ALA A 226 -14.61 -18.47 -14.98
CA ALA A 226 -14.91 -19.18 -13.74
C ALA A 226 -16.36 -19.67 -13.73
N ARG A 227 -16.64 -20.74 -12.99
CA ARG A 227 -17.99 -21.28 -12.80
C ARG A 227 -18.90 -20.19 -12.22
N ARG A 228 -20.08 -19.96 -12.82
CA ARG A 228 -21.02 -18.91 -12.37
C ARG A 228 -21.88 -19.30 -11.18
N ALA A 229 -22.38 -20.54 -11.17
CA ALA A 229 -23.20 -21.05 -10.08
C ALA A 229 -22.29 -21.44 -8.90
N ARG A 230 -22.11 -20.49 -7.96
CA ARG A 230 -21.23 -20.59 -6.80
C ARG A 230 -21.95 -20.17 -5.52
N ASP A 231 -21.63 -20.82 -4.41
CA ASP A 231 -22.08 -20.53 -3.04
C ASP A 231 -21.00 -19.83 -2.19
N ASP A 232 -19.76 -19.76 -2.67
CA ASP A 232 -18.57 -19.22 -2.00
C ASP A 232 -18.18 -17.78 -2.42
N LEU A 233 -19.10 -17.03 -3.05
CA LEU A 233 -18.82 -15.67 -3.56
C LEU A 233 -18.39 -14.69 -2.46
N LEU A 234 -18.95 -14.84 -1.26
CA LEU A 234 -18.57 -14.02 -0.10
C LEU A 234 -17.13 -14.33 0.32
N ASP A 235 -16.75 -15.61 0.36
CA ASP A 235 -15.40 -16.04 0.75
C ASP A 235 -14.34 -15.56 -0.25
N ILE A 236 -14.66 -15.57 -1.54
CA ILE A 236 -13.82 -14.97 -2.59
C ILE A 236 -13.65 -13.47 -2.29
N THR A 237 -14.75 -12.75 -2.08
CA THR A 237 -14.77 -11.31 -1.84
C THR A 237 -13.98 -10.91 -0.59
N LEU A 238 -14.08 -11.71 0.49
CA LEU A 238 -13.32 -11.56 1.74
C LEU A 238 -11.86 -12.06 1.65
N SER A 239 -11.45 -12.66 0.53
CA SER A 239 -10.05 -13.01 0.28
C SER A 239 -9.33 -12.00 -0.61
N LEU A 240 -10.07 -11.06 -1.22
CA LEU A 240 -9.49 -10.02 -2.06
C LEU A 240 -8.94 -8.84 -1.23
N PRO A 241 -7.85 -8.18 -1.68
CA PRO A 241 -7.25 -7.03 -1.01
C PRO A 241 -8.17 -5.80 -0.82
N PHE A 242 -7.69 -4.83 -0.05
CA PHE A 242 -8.28 -3.49 0.16
C PHE A 242 -9.67 -3.49 0.82
N GLN A 243 -9.91 -4.39 1.77
CA GLN A 243 -11.18 -4.46 2.50
C GLN A 243 -11.32 -3.37 3.58
N THR A 244 -10.20 -2.99 4.18
CA THR A 244 -10.20 -2.05 5.30
C THR A 244 -9.65 -0.71 4.85
N GLU A 245 -10.40 0.36 5.11
CA GLU A 245 -9.88 1.72 5.00
C GLU A 245 -8.97 2.00 6.21
N VAL A 246 -7.85 2.67 5.95
CA VAL A 246 -6.97 3.16 7.00
C VAL A 246 -7.40 4.54 7.48
N ASN A 247 -7.06 4.83 8.73
CA ASN A 247 -7.25 6.14 9.33
C ASN A 247 -5.88 6.82 9.54
N THR A 248 -5.90 8.07 10.00
CA THR A 248 -4.70 8.86 10.20
C THR A 248 -3.94 8.51 11.49
N GLY A 249 -4.47 7.60 12.31
CA GLY A 249 -4.01 7.35 13.67
C GLY A 249 -2.55 6.92 13.76
N PHE A 250 -2.07 6.09 12.83
CA PHE A 250 -0.68 5.64 12.83
C PHE A 250 0.30 6.80 12.58
N GLY A 251 -0.02 7.68 11.63
CA GLY A 251 0.79 8.90 11.39
C GLY A 251 0.80 9.83 12.60
N VAL A 252 -0.31 9.92 13.35
CA VAL A 252 -0.38 10.68 14.60
C VAL A 252 0.44 10.02 15.71
N LEU A 253 0.42 8.69 15.83
CA LEU A 253 1.25 7.94 16.77
C LEU A 253 2.74 8.20 16.53
N ALA A 254 3.19 8.09 15.28
CA ALA A 254 4.57 8.39 14.90
C ALA A 254 4.95 9.84 15.20
N LYS A 255 4.03 10.79 14.94
CA LYS A 255 4.22 12.21 15.27
C LYS A 255 4.44 12.42 16.77
N VAL A 256 3.60 11.82 17.61
CA VAL A 256 3.72 11.95 19.07
C VAL A 256 5.05 11.39 19.56
N TYR A 257 5.48 10.22 19.07
CA TYR A 257 6.78 9.65 19.41
C TYR A 257 7.93 10.61 19.05
N LEU A 258 7.97 11.08 17.79
CA LEU A 258 9.07 11.93 17.29
C LEU A 258 9.09 13.31 17.95
N ASP A 259 7.92 13.92 18.19
CA ASP A 259 7.82 15.19 18.90
C ASP A 259 8.22 15.04 20.39
N ALA A 260 7.79 13.95 21.05
CA ALA A 260 8.17 13.67 22.43
C ALA A 260 9.70 13.52 22.55
N LEU A 261 10.31 12.72 21.67
CA LEU A 261 11.75 12.53 21.65
C LEU A 261 12.50 13.85 21.41
N THR A 262 12.05 14.65 20.45
CA THR A 262 12.64 15.97 20.16
C THR A 262 12.50 16.92 21.35
N HIS A 263 11.35 16.91 22.02
CA HIS A 263 11.10 17.73 23.21
C HIS A 263 12.01 17.33 24.38
N ILE A 264 12.13 16.03 24.66
CA ILE A 264 13.04 15.49 25.69
C ILE A 264 14.49 15.87 25.36
N ASN A 265 14.86 15.85 24.08
CA ASN A 265 16.16 16.30 23.60
C ASN A 265 16.25 17.82 23.42
N LYS A 266 15.66 18.59 24.34
CA LYS A 266 15.77 20.06 24.44
C LYS A 266 15.31 20.80 23.17
N GLY A 267 14.31 20.25 22.48
CA GLY A 267 13.76 20.81 21.24
C GLY A 267 14.66 20.63 20.01
N GLN A 268 15.68 19.77 20.09
CA GLN A 268 16.59 19.46 19.00
C GLN A 268 16.42 18.01 18.56
N ARG A 269 16.59 17.73 17.26
CA ARG A 269 16.59 16.34 16.79
C ARG A 269 17.78 15.56 17.38
N VAL A 270 17.59 14.26 17.59
CA VAL A 270 18.70 13.35 17.90
C VAL A 270 19.54 13.19 16.63
N ARG A 271 20.86 13.33 16.75
CA ARG A 271 21.82 13.17 15.63
C ARG A 271 22.70 11.93 15.77
N ASP A 272 22.99 11.56 17.01
CA ASP A 272 23.76 10.36 17.35
C ASP A 272 22.88 9.45 18.21
N PRO A 273 22.51 8.25 17.74
CA PRO A 273 21.69 7.31 18.50
C PRO A 273 22.38 6.76 19.75
N LEU A 274 23.71 6.88 19.85
CA LEU A 274 24.52 6.36 20.95
C LEU A 274 24.97 7.46 21.94
N ALA A 275 24.56 8.71 21.71
CA ALA A 275 24.88 9.78 22.63
C ALA A 275 24.24 9.57 24.01
N GLU A 276 24.88 10.12 25.03
CA GLU A 276 24.46 10.02 26.44
C GLU A 276 23.00 10.50 26.61
N GLY A 277 22.19 9.72 27.32
CA GLY A 277 20.78 10.00 27.60
C GLY A 277 19.81 9.76 26.43
N VAL A 278 20.28 9.48 25.21
CA VAL A 278 19.39 9.25 24.04
C VAL A 278 18.57 7.97 24.19
N ALA A 279 19.17 6.89 24.70
CA ALA A 279 18.45 5.64 24.92
C ALA A 279 17.27 5.81 25.91
N GLU A 280 17.52 6.52 27.02
CA GLU A 280 16.50 6.84 28.03
C GLU A 280 15.42 7.76 27.45
N ALA A 281 15.80 8.74 26.63
CA ALA A 281 14.86 9.63 25.97
C ALA A 281 13.93 8.87 25.00
N LYS A 282 14.44 7.87 24.26
CA LYS A 282 13.63 7.01 23.40
C LYS A 282 12.62 6.18 24.19
N VAL A 283 13.05 5.59 25.30
CA VAL A 283 12.17 4.82 26.20
C VAL A 283 11.07 5.72 26.75
N LEU A 284 11.41 6.92 27.23
CA LEU A 284 10.42 7.86 27.76
C LEU A 284 9.45 8.35 26.67
N ALA A 285 9.92 8.60 25.44
CA ALA A 285 9.05 8.95 24.32
C ALA A 285 8.06 7.81 23.98
N LEU A 286 8.50 6.55 24.07
CA LEU A 286 7.64 5.38 23.91
C LEU A 286 6.61 5.24 25.05
N GLU A 287 6.98 5.56 26.28
CA GLU A 287 6.04 5.60 27.43
C GLU A 287 4.97 6.67 27.24
N ILE A 288 5.35 7.87 26.78
CA ILE A 288 4.39 8.93 26.42
C ILE A 288 3.39 8.44 25.37
N CYS A 289 3.81 7.64 24.40
CA CYS A 289 2.88 7.03 23.44
C CYS A 289 1.90 6.06 24.12
N GLU A 290 2.33 5.25 25.08
CA GLU A 290 1.41 4.36 25.80
C GLU A 290 0.36 5.13 26.62
N GLU A 291 0.79 6.18 27.30
CA GLU A 291 -0.09 7.04 28.09
C GLU A 291 -1.07 7.83 27.19
N THR A 292 -0.60 8.30 26.04
CA THR A 292 -1.42 9.11 25.11
C THR A 292 -2.45 8.26 24.36
N PHE A 293 -2.08 7.04 23.94
CA PHE A 293 -2.90 6.21 23.05
C PHE A 293 -3.50 4.99 23.77
N THR A 294 -4.31 5.23 24.79
CA THR A 294 -4.98 4.18 25.59
C THR A 294 -5.88 3.26 24.75
N GLY A 295 -6.45 3.77 23.66
CA GLY A 295 -7.27 2.98 22.71
C GLY A 295 -6.48 2.18 21.68
N VAL A 296 -5.14 2.23 21.67
CA VAL A 296 -4.28 1.49 20.74
C VAL A 296 -3.73 0.24 21.45
N LYS A 297 -3.67 -0.88 20.74
CA LYS A 297 -3.09 -2.13 21.25
C LYS A 297 -1.57 -2.06 21.10
N TYR A 298 -0.85 -2.22 22.21
CA TYR A 298 0.61 -2.24 22.27
C TYR A 298 1.28 -1.05 21.52
N PRO A 299 1.04 0.21 21.95
CA PRO A 299 1.51 1.40 21.22
C PRO A 299 3.01 1.39 20.89
N LYS A 300 3.87 0.91 21.81
CA LYS A 300 5.32 0.80 21.58
C LYS A 300 5.66 -0.11 20.39
N GLN A 301 5.03 -1.27 20.33
CA GLN A 301 5.23 -2.24 19.26
C GLN A 301 4.68 -1.73 17.92
N GLU A 302 3.60 -0.95 17.95
CA GLU A 302 3.08 -0.28 16.76
C GLU A 302 4.06 0.80 16.25
N VAL A 303 4.72 1.56 17.14
CA VAL A 303 5.78 2.51 16.72
C VAL A 303 6.92 1.77 15.99
N GLU A 304 7.44 0.68 16.56
CA GLU A 304 8.47 -0.15 15.91
C GLU A 304 7.98 -0.74 14.58
N ARG A 305 6.72 -1.18 14.51
CA ARG A 305 6.10 -1.68 13.28
C ARG A 305 6.05 -0.58 12.22
N GLY A 306 5.75 0.66 12.60
CA GLY A 306 5.83 1.81 11.70
C GLY A 306 7.21 1.93 11.07
N PHE A 307 8.26 1.92 11.88
CA PHE A 307 9.63 2.04 11.36
C PHE A 307 10.07 0.87 10.48
N ARG A 308 9.61 -0.36 10.74
CA ARG A 308 9.79 -1.48 9.80
C ARG A 308 9.07 -1.24 8.47
N PHE A 309 7.87 -0.65 8.49
CA PHE A 309 7.18 -0.29 7.24
C PHE A 309 7.95 0.77 6.46
N TRP A 310 8.51 1.77 7.16
CA TRP A 310 9.38 2.77 6.54
C TRP A 310 10.55 2.12 5.79
N ASP A 311 11.25 1.16 6.41
CA ASP A 311 12.34 0.41 5.75
C ASP A 311 11.87 -0.31 4.48
N VAL A 312 10.71 -0.96 4.54
CA VAL A 312 10.09 -1.63 3.39
C VAL A 312 9.81 -0.63 2.27
N THR A 313 9.25 0.54 2.59
CA THR A 313 8.97 1.58 1.58
C THR A 313 10.24 2.20 0.99
N LEU A 314 11.28 2.41 1.81
CA LEU A 314 12.56 2.94 1.36
C LEU A 314 13.26 1.96 0.40
N THR A 315 13.21 0.65 0.69
CA THR A 315 13.67 -0.39 -0.24
C THR A 315 12.92 -0.32 -1.57
N ALA A 316 11.60 -0.14 -1.54
CA ALA A 316 10.81 -0.01 -2.76
C ALA A 316 11.20 1.23 -3.57
N MET A 317 11.41 2.38 -2.90
CA MET A 317 11.84 3.63 -3.53
C MET A 317 13.22 3.52 -4.15
N ARG A 318 14.19 2.92 -3.45
CA ARG A 318 15.54 2.66 -3.97
C ARG A 318 15.50 1.73 -5.18
N GLN A 319 14.65 0.70 -5.17
CA GLN A 319 14.45 -0.18 -6.33
C GLN A 319 13.89 0.60 -7.53
N LEU A 320 12.84 1.41 -7.33
CA LEU A 320 12.29 2.26 -8.39
C LEU A 320 13.33 3.23 -8.96
N HIS A 321 14.15 3.83 -8.09
CA HIS A 321 15.20 4.75 -8.50
C HIS A 321 16.26 4.06 -9.35
N SER A 322 16.71 2.86 -8.94
CA SER A 322 17.69 2.08 -9.69
C SER A 322 17.24 1.72 -11.11
N GLU A 323 15.93 1.72 -11.36
CA GLU A 323 15.31 1.44 -12.65
C GLU A 323 14.84 2.70 -13.40
N GLY A 324 15.12 3.90 -12.87
CA GLY A 324 14.67 5.17 -13.46
C GLY A 324 13.15 5.34 -13.47
N ALA A 325 12.43 4.63 -12.60
CA ALA A 325 10.96 4.63 -12.52
C ALA A 325 10.40 5.67 -11.54
N VAL A 326 11.26 6.50 -10.96
CA VAL A 326 10.90 7.58 -10.05
C VAL A 326 11.84 8.78 -10.25
N LEU A 327 11.33 9.99 -9.98
CA LEU A 327 12.10 11.23 -10.11
C LEU A 327 13.20 11.32 -9.03
N GLN A 328 14.35 11.88 -9.40
CA GLN A 328 15.49 12.08 -8.50
C GLN A 328 15.08 12.90 -7.26
N GLU A 329 14.39 14.02 -7.46
CA GLU A 329 13.95 14.90 -6.37
C GLU A 329 13.09 14.15 -5.34
N LEU A 330 12.33 13.14 -5.77
CA LEU A 330 11.48 12.39 -4.87
C LEU A 330 12.30 11.40 -4.04
N ILE A 331 13.23 10.66 -4.63
CA ILE A 331 14.10 9.76 -3.86
C ILE A 331 15.00 10.56 -2.89
N ASP A 332 15.47 11.74 -3.30
CA ASP A 332 16.26 12.62 -2.43
C ASP A 332 15.48 13.03 -1.17
N GLN A 333 14.16 13.26 -1.27
CA GLN A 333 13.31 13.51 -0.09
C GLN A 333 13.25 12.29 0.85
N PHE A 334 13.16 11.07 0.31
CA PHE A 334 13.14 9.86 1.12
C PHE A 334 14.49 9.59 1.81
N GLU A 335 15.60 9.80 1.11
CA GLU A 335 16.95 9.66 1.69
C GLU A 335 17.23 10.74 2.75
N ALA A 336 16.80 11.98 2.51
CA ALA A 336 16.89 13.05 3.50
C ALA A 336 16.04 12.73 4.75
N ALA A 337 14.82 12.24 4.55
CA ALA A 337 13.96 11.82 5.64
C ALA A 337 14.54 10.62 6.40
N GLU A 338 15.17 9.66 5.71
CA GLU A 338 15.87 8.55 6.35
C GLU A 338 17.05 9.02 7.19
N ALA A 339 17.92 9.87 6.64
CA ALA A 339 19.05 10.42 7.37
C ALA A 339 18.60 11.25 8.59
N TRP A 340 17.46 11.93 8.47
CA TRP A 340 16.83 12.61 9.60
C TRP A 340 16.29 11.63 10.64
N LEU A 341 15.61 10.56 10.20
CA LEU A 341 14.89 9.63 11.05
C LEU A 341 15.76 8.59 11.75
N ALA A 342 16.81 8.10 11.09
CA ALA A 342 17.62 6.96 11.54
C ALA A 342 18.13 7.07 12.99
N PRO A 343 18.65 8.22 13.46
CA PRO A 343 19.10 8.35 14.85
C PRO A 343 17.97 8.30 15.88
N MET A 344 16.75 8.63 15.47
CA MET A 344 15.55 8.74 16.34
C MET A 344 14.73 7.45 16.43
N ARG A 345 15.06 6.42 15.65
CA ARG A 345 14.35 5.14 15.70
C ARG A 345 14.48 4.50 17.10
N PRO A 346 13.42 3.86 17.62
CA PRO A 346 13.40 3.23 18.92
C PRO A 346 14.40 2.08 19.05
#